data_AF-A0A5J6UKC0-F1
#
_entry.id   AF-A0A5J6UKC0-F1
#
_cell.length_a   1.000
_cell.length_b   1.000
_cell.length_c   1.000
_cell.angle_alpha   90.00
_cell.angle_beta   90.00
_cell.angle_gamma   90.00
#
_symmetry.space_group_name_H-M   'P 1'
#
loop_
_entity.id
_entity.type
_entity.pdbx_description
1 polymer ?
#
loop_
_entity_poly.entity_id
_entity_poly.type
_entity_poly.pdbx_seq_one_letter_code
_entity_poly.pdbx_strand_id
1 'polypeptide(L)'
;MCETCRKKSRSKASHEQRVMRTYGLGPGEYDKLFEAQGGVCAGCRQPRRERLSVDHCHTTQLVRGLLCRRCNGHILPYSKDSPEVLRRLADYLEHPPAVAILGERYYQGDGTPKPQRKRRRRK
;
A
#
# COMPACT_ATOMS: atom_id res chain seq x y z
N MET A 1 10.72 4.90 -33.94
CA MET A 1 10.11 4.55 -32.64
C MET A 1 9.15 3.38 -32.84
N CYS A 2 9.24 2.31 -32.05
CA CYS A 2 8.40 1.13 -32.21
C CYS A 2 6.95 1.34 -31.73
N GLU A 3 5.98 0.54 -32.18
CA GLU A 3 4.57 0.67 -31.77
C GLU A 3 4.37 0.51 -30.25
N THR A 4 5.05 -0.45 -29.64
CA THR A 4 5.00 -0.68 -28.19
C THR A 4 5.62 0.48 -27.42
N CYS A 5 6.67 1.10 -27.95
CA CYS A 5 7.30 2.31 -27.44
C CYS A 5 6.29 3.48 -27.43
N ARG A 6 5.55 3.65 -28.54
CA ARG A 6 4.51 4.68 -28.71
C ARG A 6 3.34 4.47 -27.73
N LYS A 7 2.89 3.23 -27.56
CA LYS A 7 1.81 2.87 -26.61
C LYS A 7 2.21 3.15 -25.16
N LYS A 8 3.45 2.83 -24.77
CA LYS A 8 3.98 3.14 -23.42
C LYS A 8 4.05 4.65 -23.17
N SER A 9 4.58 5.42 -24.13
CA SER A 9 4.65 6.89 -24.04
C SER A 9 3.26 7.52 -23.88
N ARG A 10 2.28 7.13 -24.71
CA ARG A 10 0.88 7.58 -24.59
C ARG A 10 0.26 7.24 -23.23
N SER A 11 0.50 6.02 -22.72
CA SER A 11 0.02 5.61 -21.39
C SER A 11 0.65 6.45 -20.27
N LYS A 12 1.93 6.81 -20.39
CA LYS A 12 2.60 7.69 -19.42
C LYS A 12 1.98 9.09 -19.44
N ALA A 13 1.87 9.71 -20.61
CA ALA A 13 1.29 11.05 -20.76
C ALA A 13 -0.17 11.11 -20.24
N SER A 14 -1.00 10.12 -20.58
CA SER A 14 -2.38 10.05 -20.06
C SER A 14 -2.44 9.90 -18.55
N HIS A 15 -1.52 9.10 -17.96
CA HIS A 15 -1.45 8.95 -16.52
C HIS A 15 -1.04 10.25 -15.83
N GLU A 16 -0.01 10.92 -16.35
CA GLU A 16 0.50 12.19 -15.84
C GLU A 16 -0.58 13.28 -15.89
N GLN A 17 -1.29 13.41 -17.01
CA GLN A 17 -2.42 14.34 -17.12
C GLN A 17 -3.52 14.06 -16.09
N ARG A 18 -3.85 12.78 -15.86
CA ARG A 18 -4.83 12.42 -14.83
C ARG A 18 -4.33 12.79 -13.44
N VAL A 19 -3.07 12.48 -13.13
CA VAL A 19 -2.48 12.75 -11.81
C VAL A 19 -2.41 14.25 -11.54
N MET A 20 -2.03 15.04 -12.53
CA MET A 20 -2.07 16.50 -12.46
C MET A 20 -3.49 17.03 -12.22
N ARG A 21 -4.49 16.58 -12.99
CA ARG A 21 -5.87 17.05 -12.83
C ARG A 21 -6.51 16.65 -11.50
N THR A 22 -6.20 15.46 -10.99
CA THR A 22 -6.85 14.93 -9.77
C THR A 22 -6.12 15.33 -8.49
N TYR A 23 -4.79 15.43 -8.51
CA TYR A 23 -3.97 15.60 -7.30
C TYR A 23 -3.05 16.82 -7.34
N GLY A 24 -3.05 17.60 -8.42
CA GLY A 24 -2.21 18.80 -8.55
C GLY A 24 -0.72 18.52 -8.75
N LEU A 25 -0.32 17.27 -8.95
CA LEU A 25 1.08 16.90 -9.19
C LEU A 25 1.47 17.25 -10.64
N GLY A 26 2.39 18.19 -10.79
CA GLY A 26 2.94 18.63 -12.06
C GLY A 26 3.75 17.56 -12.80
N PRO A 27 4.21 17.87 -14.02
CA PRO A 27 4.97 16.93 -14.83
C PRO A 27 6.21 16.37 -14.10
N GLY A 28 6.35 15.05 -14.11
CA GLY A 28 7.44 14.34 -13.44
C GLY A 28 7.38 14.27 -11.91
N GLU A 29 6.47 14.97 -11.22
CA GLU A 29 6.40 14.95 -9.75
C GLU A 29 5.98 13.58 -9.20
N TYR A 30 5.09 12.88 -9.91
CA TYR A 30 4.77 11.49 -9.58
C TYR A 30 6.01 10.59 -9.64
N ASP A 31 6.83 10.73 -10.68
CA ASP A 31 8.04 9.91 -10.86
C ASP A 31 9.07 10.26 -9.78
N LYS A 32 9.26 11.54 -9.45
CA LYS A 32 10.11 11.99 -8.32
C LYS A 32 9.66 11.36 -7.00
N LEU A 33 8.36 11.35 -6.72
CA LEU A 33 7.82 10.76 -5.49
C LEU A 33 7.99 9.22 -5.49
N PHE A 34 7.82 8.58 -6.65
CA PHE A 34 8.02 7.15 -6.82
C PHE A 34 9.49 6.76 -6.58
N GLU A 35 10.44 7.51 -7.13
CA GLU A 35 11.87 7.31 -6.94
C GLU A 35 12.30 7.57 -5.50
N ALA A 36 11.84 8.66 -4.88
CA ALA A 36 12.10 8.96 -3.46
C ALA A 36 11.58 7.86 -2.51
N GLN A 37 10.49 7.18 -2.89
CA GLN A 37 9.98 6.02 -2.15
C GLN A 37 10.74 4.71 -2.42
N GLY A 38 11.72 4.71 -3.33
CA GLY A 38 12.47 3.52 -3.74
C GLY A 38 11.67 2.58 -4.65
N GLY A 39 10.71 3.12 -5.40
CA GLY A 39 9.89 2.35 -6.35
C GLY A 39 8.93 1.35 -5.70
N VAL A 40 8.62 1.52 -4.40
CA VAL A 40 7.74 0.64 -3.64
C VAL A 40 6.61 1.40 -2.95
N CYS A 41 5.56 0.67 -2.56
CA CYS A 41 4.49 1.21 -1.74
C CYS A 41 5.04 1.77 -0.43
N ALA A 42 4.71 3.02 -0.07
CA ALA A 42 5.19 3.64 1.17
C ALA A 42 4.76 2.84 2.42
N GLY A 43 3.50 2.37 2.45
CA GLY A 43 2.94 1.66 3.61
C GLY A 43 3.44 0.23 3.82
N CYS A 44 3.44 -0.62 2.78
CA CYS A 44 3.86 -2.04 2.93
C CYS A 44 5.26 -2.35 2.42
N ARG A 45 5.96 -1.37 1.83
CA ARG A 45 7.33 -1.49 1.30
C ARG A 45 7.51 -2.62 0.28
N GLN A 46 6.43 -2.99 -0.43
CA GLN A 46 6.46 -4.01 -1.48
C GLN A 46 6.39 -3.37 -2.88
N PRO A 47 7.15 -3.90 -3.86
CA PRO A 47 7.05 -3.47 -5.25
C PRO A 47 5.72 -3.91 -5.87
N ARG A 48 5.29 -3.19 -6.92
CA ARG A 48 4.07 -3.50 -7.68
C ARG A 48 4.36 -3.44 -9.17
N ARG A 49 3.67 -4.30 -9.94
CA ARG A 49 3.67 -4.26 -11.41
C ARG A 49 2.79 -3.13 -11.95
N GLU A 50 1.74 -2.82 -11.20
CA GLU A 50 0.83 -1.72 -11.47
C GLU A 50 1.37 -0.42 -10.87
N ARG A 51 0.93 0.71 -11.41
CA ARG A 51 1.24 2.03 -10.86
C ARG A 51 0.67 2.16 -9.45
N LEU A 52 1.41 2.82 -8.57
CA LEU A 52 0.94 3.13 -7.22
C LEU A 52 -0.11 4.26 -7.28
N SER A 53 -1.09 4.18 -6.39
CA SER A 53 -2.12 5.20 -6.18
C SER A 53 -1.53 6.38 -5.40
N VAL A 54 -1.94 7.60 -5.76
CA VAL A 54 -1.63 8.80 -4.98
C VAL A 54 -2.58 8.85 -3.79
N ASP A 55 -2.01 8.78 -2.60
CA ASP A 55 -2.72 8.89 -1.32
C ASP A 55 -2.76 10.35 -0.87
N HIS A 56 -3.91 10.79 -0.35
CA HIS A 56 -4.13 12.15 0.11
C HIS A 56 -5.04 12.17 1.33
N CYS A 57 -4.89 13.19 2.18
CA CYS A 57 -5.80 13.41 3.29
C CYS A 57 -7.13 13.98 2.78
N HIS A 58 -8.24 13.33 3.10
CA HIS A 58 -9.56 13.79 2.65
C HIS A 58 -10.01 15.11 3.31
N THR A 59 -9.39 15.52 4.42
CA THR A 59 -9.70 16.79 5.11
C THR A 59 -8.85 17.95 4.61
N THR A 60 -7.53 17.77 4.56
CA THR A 60 -6.59 18.86 4.22
C THR A 60 -6.22 18.88 2.74
N GLN A 61 -6.63 17.86 1.97
CA GLN A 61 -6.21 17.62 0.58
C GLN A 61 -4.69 17.45 0.40
N LEU A 62 -3.94 17.30 1.49
CA LEU A 62 -2.50 17.08 1.46
C LEU A 62 -2.17 15.72 0.82
N VAL A 63 -1.37 15.72 -0.24
CA VAL A 63 -0.78 14.50 -0.80
C VAL A 63 0.23 13.92 0.20
N ARG A 64 0.03 12.66 0.60
CA ARG A 64 0.86 11.99 1.61
C ARG A 64 1.94 11.09 0.99
N GLY A 65 1.66 10.49 -0.16
CA GLY A 65 2.60 9.56 -0.80
C GLY A 65 1.95 8.66 -1.85
N LEU A 66 2.69 7.65 -2.29
CA LEU A 66 2.23 6.63 -3.22
C LEU A 66 2.04 5.28 -2.52
N LEU A 67 0.84 4.72 -2.62
CA LEU A 67 0.45 3.46 -2.00
C LEU A 67 -0.02 2.45 -3.04
N CYS A 68 0.15 1.16 -2.76
CA CYS A 68 -0.46 0.12 -3.59
C CYS A 68 -1.98 0.08 -3.36
N ARG A 69 -2.73 -0.45 -4.34
CA ARG A 69 -4.20 -0.58 -4.28
C ARG A 69 -4.71 -1.19 -2.98
N ARG A 70 -3.99 -2.15 -2.39
CA ARG A 70 -4.37 -2.78 -1.12
C ARG A 70 -4.20 -1.86 0.08
N CYS A 71 -3.08 -1.14 0.17
CA CYS A 71 -2.85 -0.21 1.27
C CYS A 71 -3.81 0.98 1.17
N ASN A 72 -3.91 1.58 -0.02
CA ASN A 72 -4.74 2.75 -0.27
C ASN A 72 -6.24 2.46 -0.16
N GLY A 73 -6.71 1.36 -0.76
CA GLY A 73 -8.15 1.09 -0.92
C GLY A 73 -8.74 0.18 0.16
N HIS A 74 -7.93 -0.42 1.02
CA HIS A 74 -8.41 -1.31 2.08
C HIS A 74 -7.85 -0.93 3.44
N ILE A 75 -6.53 -0.97 3.61
CA ILE A 75 -5.91 -0.80 4.94
C ILE A 75 -6.24 0.58 5.54
N LEU A 76 -5.99 1.66 4.79
CA LEU A 76 -6.29 3.01 5.26
C LEU A 76 -7.79 3.22 5.54
N PRO A 77 -8.73 2.86 4.62
CA PRO A 77 -10.16 2.92 4.90
C PRO A 77 -10.62 2.11 6.13
N TYR A 78 -10.11 0.89 6.33
CA TYR A 78 -10.46 0.07 7.50
C TYR A 78 -9.97 0.70 8.81
N SER A 79 -8.81 1.36 8.78
CA SER A 79 -8.32 2.14 9.92
C SER A 79 -9.02 3.50 10.07
N LYS A 80 -9.92 3.87 9.15
CA LYS A 80 -10.53 5.21 9.05
C LYS A 80 -9.48 6.32 9.03
N ASP A 81 -8.39 6.10 8.31
CA ASP A 81 -7.20 6.98 8.28
C ASP A 81 -6.60 7.27 9.68
N SER A 82 -6.89 6.47 10.71
CA SER A 82 -6.39 6.67 12.08
C SER A 82 -5.07 5.95 12.31
N PRO A 83 -3.96 6.68 12.55
CA PRO A 83 -2.68 6.06 12.89
C PRO A 83 -2.74 5.26 14.19
N GLU A 84 -3.58 5.69 15.14
CA GLU A 84 -3.73 5.00 16.42
C GLU A 84 -4.36 3.62 16.28
N VAL A 85 -5.34 3.45 15.40
CA VAL A 85 -5.92 2.14 15.12
C VAL A 85 -4.85 1.20 14.58
N LEU A 86 -3.99 1.68 13.67
CA LEU A 86 -2.91 0.88 13.12
C LEU A 86 -1.86 0.50 14.16
N ARG A 87 -1.50 1.42 15.07
CA ARG A 87 -0.58 1.13 16.19
C ARG A 87 -1.19 0.09 17.15
N ARG A 88 -2.44 0.28 17.58
CA ARG A 88 -3.14 -0.69 18.45
C ARG A 88 -3.23 -2.09 17.81
N LEU A 89 -3.41 -2.17 16.49
CA LEU A 89 -3.40 -3.46 15.79
C LEU A 89 -2.01 -4.09 15.71
N ALA A 90 -0.94 -3.29 15.60
CA ALA A 90 0.43 -3.79 15.72
C ALA A 90 0.66 -4.34 17.14
N ASP A 91 0.31 -3.56 18.16
CA ASP A 91 0.43 -3.95 19.57
C ASP A 91 -0.38 -5.23 19.86
N TYR A 92 -1.60 -5.35 19.32
CA TYR A 92 -2.44 -6.56 19.47
C TYR A 92 -1.78 -7.82 18.89
N LEU A 93 -1.03 -7.70 17.78
CA LEU A 93 -0.35 -8.84 17.16
C LEU A 93 0.91 -9.24 17.92
N GLU A 94 1.62 -8.27 18.50
CA GLU A 94 2.84 -8.49 19.28
C GLU A 94 2.53 -8.95 20.72
N HIS A 95 1.45 -8.42 21.28
CA HIS A 95 0.99 -8.66 22.65
C HIS A 95 -0.48 -9.08 22.67
N PRO A 96 -0.81 -10.28 22.14
CA PRO A 96 -2.19 -10.74 22.08
C PRO A 96 -2.74 -10.93 23.50
N PRO A 97 -3.86 -10.27 23.86
CA PRO A 97 -4.40 -10.31 25.22
C PRO A 97 -4.82 -11.73 25.65
N ALA A 98 -5.15 -12.60 24.69
CA ALA A 98 -5.47 -14.00 24.97
C ALA A 98 -4.29 -14.73 25.65
N VAL A 99 -3.05 -14.47 25.24
CA VAL A 99 -1.86 -15.10 25.84
C VAL A 99 -1.66 -14.61 27.27
N ALA A 100 -1.83 -13.31 27.51
CA ALA A 100 -1.67 -12.72 28.84
C ALA A 100 -2.77 -13.15 29.82
N ILE A 101 -4.01 -13.33 29.36
CA ILE A 101 -5.17 -13.61 30.21
C ILE A 101 -5.43 -15.11 30.36
N LEU A 102 -5.30 -15.88 29.28
CA LEU A 102 -5.72 -17.29 29.20
C LEU A 102 -4.56 -18.27 29.00
N GLY A 103 -3.33 -17.75 28.86
CA GLY A 103 -2.18 -18.52 28.39
C GLY A 103 -2.25 -18.85 26.90
N GLU A 104 -1.33 -19.68 26.43
CA GLU A 104 -1.33 -20.13 25.05
C GLU A 104 -2.55 -21.02 24.75
N ARG A 105 -3.37 -20.59 23.79
CA ARG A 105 -4.57 -21.28 23.34
C ARG A 105 -4.62 -21.30 21.82
N TYR A 106 -4.94 -22.44 21.24
CA TYR A 106 -5.07 -22.62 19.80
C TYR A 106 -6.54 -22.72 19.39
N TYR A 107 -6.88 -22.17 18.23
CA TYR A 107 -8.21 -22.26 17.64
C TYR A 107 -8.54 -23.74 17.34
N GLN A 108 -9.69 -24.23 17.84
CA GLN A 108 -10.15 -25.60 17.59
C GLN A 108 -10.80 -25.69 16.18
N GLY A 109 -9.94 -25.79 15.17
CA GLY A 109 -10.25 -26.27 13.82
C GLY A 109 -9.64 -27.66 13.59
N ASP A 110 -9.44 -28.08 12.34
CA ASP A 110 -8.82 -29.35 11.90
C ASP A 110 -7.36 -29.57 12.36
N GLY A 111 -6.89 -28.85 13.38
CA GLY A 111 -5.65 -29.09 14.11
C GLY A 111 -4.37 -28.84 13.32
N THR A 112 -4.48 -28.57 12.03
CA THR A 112 -3.32 -28.33 11.18
C THR A 112 -2.98 -26.84 11.17
N PRO A 113 -1.81 -26.43 11.70
CA PRO A 113 -1.31 -25.09 11.48
C PRO A 113 -1.22 -24.88 9.97
N LYS A 114 -2.02 -23.97 9.41
CA LYS A 114 -1.87 -23.61 8.01
C LYS A 114 -0.43 -23.17 7.83
N PRO A 115 0.35 -23.79 6.92
CA PRO A 115 1.74 -23.42 6.75
C PRO A 115 1.79 -21.92 6.48
N GLN A 116 2.65 -21.20 7.21
CA GLN A 116 2.89 -19.79 6.95
C GLN A 116 3.11 -19.67 5.45
N ARG A 117 2.21 -18.99 4.73
CA ARG A 117 2.33 -18.86 3.27
C ARG A 117 3.65 -18.16 3.02
N LYS A 118 4.70 -18.92 2.70
CA LYS A 118 6.00 -18.38 2.30
C LYS A 118 5.69 -17.48 1.12
N ARG A 119 5.72 -16.17 1.33
CA ARG A 119 5.59 -15.19 0.25
C ARG A 119 6.69 -15.55 -0.72
N ARG A 120 6.34 -16.15 -1.87
CA ARG A 120 7.28 -16.43 -2.94
C ARG A 120 7.99 -15.11 -3.24
N ARG A 121 9.26 -14.97 -2.83
CA ARG A 121 10.16 -13.96 -3.38
C ARG A 121 10.27 -14.33 -4.86
N ARG A 122 9.47 -13.68 -5.70
CA ARG A 122 9.67 -13.75 -7.14
C ARG A 122 10.98 -13.00 -7.40
N LYS A 123 12.02 -13.76 -7.79
CA LYS A 123 13.26 -13.22 -8.36
C LYS A 123 12.91 -12.31 -9.53
#